data_AF-A0A1E2WLH2-F1
#
_entry.id   AF-A0A1E2WLH2-F1
#
_cell.length_a   1.000
_cell.length_b   1.000
_cell.length_c   1.000
_cell.angle_alpha   90.00
_cell.angle_beta   90.00
_cell.angle_gamma   90.00
#
_symmetry.space_group_name_H-M   'P 1'
#
loop_
_entity.id
_entity.type
_entity.pdbx_description
1 polymer ?
#
loop_
_entity_poly.entity_id
_entity_poly.type
_entity_poly.pdbx_seq_one_letter_code
_entity_poly.pdbx_strand_id
1 'polypeptide(L)'
;MTEYSRLKTSRSAAIKANLDYPIIDTDVHTNDFTPALEDYIAKYGGSKLVDELRKAEASRLNSKSNGKDWYQQTPEERQYNRTIRSPWWARVTRNTLDLATYTLPELFYERQAEQGSDYSVLFPNNVLAPAGASKENRQALQRAVNHYHADLYRKYSDRLTPVAGIPMGNPQEAVEELEFAVKTLGLKVANIPGGVKRPIKAIADKYPADQYPEIAKYASYIDFYGLDSEYDYDPFWAKAVELGVPITTHYGSQGWTGRSSISNYMNNHIGHFADGSQAFAKALFFGGVTKRFPELRVAMLEGGADWGAHVYIHLVDRFSKRSLKGLQNYNPDNANSDELFVLFERFGSEFLQEHPLSKEELKKSVLGSSFNRHSRSPVGSELEDFAAAGIETIEDIRDRWVNSFFFGSESDDRTIAAAFNDKANPLGVKINAIYSSDVGHWDVPDLTDPLAESWDLVQEGVISEADFKAYVFNNPYKFYTQANPDFFKGTAVESKVPTLQEDKNLVVA
;
A
#
# COMPACT_ATOMS: atom_id res chain seq x y z
N MET A 1 -33.03 15.33 -12.76
CA MET A 1 -32.99 14.41 -11.60
C MET A 1 -33.55 13.10 -12.09
N THR A 2 -32.70 12.10 -12.25
CA THR A 2 -33.08 10.77 -12.74
C THR A 2 -33.97 10.06 -11.71
N GLU A 3 -34.84 9.15 -12.17
CA GLU A 3 -35.76 8.36 -11.34
C GLU A 3 -35.06 7.60 -10.20
N TYR A 4 -33.74 7.40 -10.32
CA TYR A 4 -32.91 6.60 -9.42
C TYR A 4 -32.12 7.41 -8.39
N SER A 5 -32.19 8.75 -8.39
CA SER A 5 -31.37 9.54 -7.48
C SER A 5 -31.84 9.42 -6.03
N ARG A 6 -30.90 9.10 -5.13
CA ARG A 6 -31.09 9.06 -3.67
C ARG A 6 -30.51 10.28 -2.94
N LEU A 7 -30.14 11.33 -3.67
CA LEU A 7 -29.44 12.50 -3.12
C LEU A 7 -30.17 13.14 -1.93
N LYS A 8 -31.51 13.21 -1.96
CA LYS A 8 -32.33 13.81 -0.88
C LYS A 8 -32.41 12.96 0.38
N THR A 9 -32.16 11.66 0.27
CA THR A 9 -32.23 10.69 1.38
C THR A 9 -30.85 10.20 1.81
N SER A 10 -29.79 10.61 1.11
CA SER A 10 -28.42 10.23 1.44
C SER A 10 -27.93 10.94 2.70
N ARG A 11 -27.40 10.16 3.65
CA ARG A 11 -26.74 10.69 4.85
C ARG A 11 -25.47 11.44 4.47
N SER A 12 -24.65 10.86 3.60
CA SER A 12 -23.39 11.47 3.13
C SER A 12 -23.63 12.80 2.41
N ALA A 13 -24.66 12.89 1.57
CA ALA A 13 -25.02 14.14 0.91
C ALA A 13 -25.50 15.21 1.90
N ALA A 14 -26.25 14.81 2.93
CA ALA A 14 -26.68 15.71 4.00
C ALA A 14 -25.50 16.25 4.82
N ILE A 15 -24.51 15.41 5.14
CA ILE A 15 -23.26 15.87 5.76
C ILE A 15 -22.53 16.84 4.84
N LYS A 16 -22.29 16.45 3.58
CA LYS A 16 -21.56 17.27 2.60
C LYS A 16 -22.16 18.66 2.42
N ALA A 17 -23.49 18.79 2.48
CA ALA A 17 -24.20 20.06 2.34
C ALA A 17 -23.86 21.08 3.45
N ASN A 18 -23.38 20.62 4.60
CA ASN A 18 -22.96 21.47 5.72
C ASN A 18 -21.46 21.81 5.71
N LEU A 19 -20.69 21.31 4.74
CA LEU A 19 -19.24 21.52 4.63
C LEU A 19 -18.90 22.55 3.56
N ASP A 20 -18.00 23.47 3.88
CA ASP A 20 -17.54 24.57 3.02
C ASP A 20 -16.29 24.23 2.18
N TYR A 21 -15.75 23.02 2.32
CA TYR A 21 -14.64 22.51 1.52
C TYR A 21 -15.04 21.32 0.65
N PRO A 22 -14.28 21.04 -0.44
CA PRO A 22 -14.49 19.86 -1.26
C PRO A 22 -14.19 18.55 -0.53
N ILE A 23 -14.81 17.46 -0.96
CA ILE A 23 -14.47 16.11 -0.53
C ILE A 23 -13.80 15.36 -1.68
N ILE A 24 -12.60 14.85 -1.45
CA ILE A 24 -11.82 14.09 -2.42
C ILE A 24 -11.77 12.64 -1.92
N ASP A 25 -12.41 11.76 -2.68
CA ASP A 25 -12.34 10.33 -2.45
C ASP A 25 -11.15 9.76 -3.21
N THR A 26 -10.18 9.24 -2.47
CA THR A 26 -8.90 8.79 -3.02
C THR A 26 -8.93 7.34 -3.47
N ASP A 27 -10.03 6.61 -3.22
CA ASP A 27 -10.14 5.20 -3.55
C ASP A 27 -11.60 4.75 -3.73
N VAL A 28 -12.03 4.67 -4.99
CA VAL A 28 -13.32 4.11 -5.38
C VAL A 28 -13.14 2.92 -6.31
N HIS A 29 -13.71 1.78 -5.97
CA HIS A 29 -13.64 0.58 -6.79
C HIS A 29 -14.71 0.56 -7.88
N THR A 30 -14.30 0.24 -9.11
CA THR A 30 -15.23 0.03 -10.23
C THR A 30 -15.10 -1.35 -10.84
N ASN A 31 -16.20 -1.86 -11.37
CA ASN A 31 -16.32 -3.18 -11.96
C ASN A 31 -16.28 -3.07 -13.48
N ASP A 32 -15.33 -3.74 -14.09
CA ASP A 32 -15.30 -3.86 -15.54
C ASP A 32 -16.47 -4.72 -16.03
N PHE A 33 -17.21 -4.24 -17.03
CA PHE A 33 -18.13 -5.09 -17.75
C PHE A 33 -17.33 -5.98 -18.71
N THR A 34 -17.03 -7.21 -18.27
CA THR A 34 -16.09 -8.13 -18.93
C THR A 34 -16.27 -8.22 -20.45
N PRO A 35 -17.48 -8.39 -21.03
CA PRO A 35 -17.62 -8.46 -22.48
C PRO A 35 -17.07 -7.22 -23.22
N ALA A 36 -17.32 -6.02 -22.69
CA ALA A 36 -16.81 -4.79 -23.30
C ALA A 36 -15.29 -4.64 -23.16
N LEU A 37 -14.72 -5.04 -22.02
CA LEU A 37 -13.28 -5.05 -21.80
C LEU A 37 -12.58 -6.04 -22.76
N GLU A 38 -13.11 -7.26 -22.88
CA GLU A 38 -12.56 -8.29 -23.77
C GLU A 38 -12.66 -7.89 -25.24
N ASP A 39 -13.80 -7.34 -25.68
CA ASP A 39 -13.97 -6.82 -27.06
C ASP A 39 -12.97 -5.70 -27.35
N TYR A 40 -12.72 -4.83 -26.37
CA TYR A 40 -11.74 -3.75 -26.48
C TYR A 40 -10.32 -4.30 -26.65
N ILE A 41 -9.91 -5.23 -25.78
CA ILE A 41 -8.60 -5.86 -25.84
C ILE A 41 -8.44 -6.64 -27.15
N ALA A 42 -9.45 -7.40 -27.58
CA ALA A 42 -9.42 -8.12 -28.84
C ALA A 42 -9.23 -7.18 -30.04
N LYS A 43 -9.91 -6.03 -30.04
CA LYS A 43 -9.83 -5.04 -31.12
C LYS A 43 -8.43 -4.40 -31.23
N TYR A 44 -7.79 -4.05 -30.12
CA TYR A 44 -6.55 -3.27 -30.12
C TYR A 44 -5.28 -4.11 -29.90
N GLY A 45 -5.39 -5.24 -29.22
CA GLY A 45 -4.27 -6.10 -28.84
C GLY A 45 -4.36 -7.55 -29.32
N GLY A 46 -5.50 -7.95 -29.90
CA GLY A 46 -5.73 -9.28 -30.44
C GLY A 46 -6.26 -10.30 -29.40
N SER A 47 -6.87 -11.37 -29.90
CA SER A 47 -7.53 -12.40 -29.06
C SER A 47 -6.60 -13.09 -28.07
N LYS A 48 -5.31 -13.22 -28.40
CA LYS A 48 -4.32 -13.83 -27.50
C LYS A 48 -4.21 -13.07 -26.17
N LEU A 49 -4.36 -11.74 -26.16
CA LEU A 49 -4.30 -10.96 -24.93
C LEU A 49 -5.56 -11.15 -24.07
N VAL A 50 -6.70 -11.45 -24.69
CA VAL A 50 -7.92 -11.83 -23.96
C VAL A 50 -7.70 -13.14 -23.19
N ASP A 51 -7.06 -14.12 -23.82
CA ASP A 51 -6.73 -15.38 -23.15
C ASP A 51 -5.74 -15.20 -21.99
N GLU A 52 -4.76 -14.29 -22.14
CA GLU A 52 -3.85 -13.90 -21.04
C GLU A 52 -4.58 -13.21 -19.89
N LEU A 53 -5.51 -12.30 -20.18
CA LEU A 53 -6.34 -11.65 -19.14
C LEU A 53 -7.13 -12.70 -18.35
N ARG A 54 -7.87 -13.57 -19.04
CA ARG A 54 -8.67 -14.64 -18.40
C ARG A 54 -7.81 -15.55 -17.53
N LYS A 55 -6.61 -15.89 -17.99
CA LYS A 55 -5.64 -16.69 -17.22
C LYS A 55 -5.17 -15.94 -15.97
N ALA A 56 -4.83 -14.67 -16.09
CA ALA A 56 -4.37 -13.85 -14.98
C ALA A 56 -5.47 -13.68 -13.90
N GLU A 57 -6.70 -13.36 -14.31
CA GLU A 57 -7.87 -13.23 -13.42
C GLU A 57 -8.18 -14.53 -12.68
N ALA A 58 -8.17 -15.67 -13.39
CA ALA A 58 -8.43 -16.98 -12.79
C ALA A 58 -7.40 -17.33 -11.71
N SER A 59 -6.13 -16.96 -11.92
CA SER A 59 -5.05 -17.21 -10.96
C SER A 59 -5.17 -16.37 -9.67
N ARG A 60 -5.78 -15.18 -9.76
CA ARG A 60 -5.94 -14.25 -8.64
C ARG A 60 -7.05 -14.67 -7.67
N LEU A 61 -8.22 -15.02 -8.20
CA LEU A 61 -9.42 -15.26 -7.39
C LEU A 61 -9.58 -16.75 -7.01
N ASN A 62 -9.28 -17.66 -7.95
CA ASN A 62 -9.55 -19.08 -7.84
C ASN A 62 -8.30 -19.90 -8.17
N SER A 63 -7.20 -19.67 -7.44
CA SER A 63 -5.98 -20.45 -7.59
C SER A 63 -6.28 -21.96 -7.48
N LYS A 64 -5.87 -22.72 -8.49
CA LYS A 64 -6.13 -24.16 -8.59
C LYS A 64 -4.91 -24.95 -8.15
N SER A 65 -5.14 -26.02 -7.37
CA SER A 65 -4.15 -27.07 -7.15
C SER A 65 -4.63 -28.33 -7.86
N ASN A 66 -3.80 -28.89 -8.74
CA ASN A 66 -4.15 -30.06 -9.56
C ASN A 66 -5.49 -29.90 -10.32
N GLY A 67 -5.72 -28.70 -10.87
CA GLY A 67 -6.93 -28.38 -11.63
C GLY A 67 -8.20 -28.14 -10.80
N LYS A 68 -8.14 -28.32 -9.48
CA LYS A 68 -9.25 -28.05 -8.56
C LYS A 68 -9.05 -26.74 -7.80
N ASP A 69 -10.07 -25.89 -7.78
CA ASP A 69 -10.09 -24.74 -6.88
C ASP A 69 -10.39 -25.17 -5.42
N TRP A 70 -10.52 -24.19 -4.52
CA TRP A 70 -10.83 -24.47 -3.12
C TRP A 70 -12.17 -25.20 -2.93
N TYR A 71 -13.21 -24.82 -3.68
CA TYR A 71 -14.57 -25.36 -3.54
C TYR A 71 -14.70 -26.80 -4.05
N GLN A 72 -13.85 -27.17 -5.01
CA GLN A 72 -13.80 -28.51 -5.58
C GLN A 72 -12.97 -29.50 -4.75
N GLN A 73 -12.17 -29.02 -3.79
CA GLN A 73 -11.34 -29.86 -2.92
C GLN A 73 -12.08 -30.30 -1.66
N THR A 74 -11.86 -31.54 -1.20
CA THR A 74 -12.27 -31.99 0.15
C THR A 74 -11.45 -31.28 1.24
N PRO A 75 -11.87 -31.29 2.52
CA PRO A 75 -11.05 -30.77 3.62
C PRO A 75 -9.63 -31.36 3.67
N GLU A 76 -9.48 -32.66 3.42
CA GLU A 76 -8.19 -33.35 3.39
C GLU A 76 -7.34 -32.90 2.20
N GLU A 77 -7.94 -32.73 1.02
CA GLU A 77 -7.25 -32.19 -0.16
C GLU A 77 -6.78 -30.75 0.08
N ARG A 78 -7.59 -29.90 0.70
CA ARG A 78 -7.19 -28.53 1.07
C ARG A 78 -6.05 -28.53 2.07
N GLN A 79 -6.08 -29.43 3.05
CA GLN A 79 -5.00 -29.59 4.02
C GLN A 79 -3.71 -30.08 3.35
N TYR A 80 -3.81 -31.06 2.45
CA TYR A 80 -2.68 -31.61 1.71
C TYR A 80 -2.03 -30.57 0.79
N ASN A 81 -2.84 -29.87 -0.01
CA ASN A 81 -2.36 -28.87 -0.98
C ASN A 81 -2.05 -27.51 -0.34
N ARG A 82 -2.46 -27.30 0.91
CA ARG A 82 -2.48 -25.99 1.58
C ARG A 82 -3.21 -24.92 0.76
N THR A 83 -4.33 -25.31 0.13
CA THR A 83 -5.13 -24.40 -0.70
C THR A 83 -5.79 -23.33 0.16
N ILE A 84 -5.34 -22.09 -0.01
CA ILE A 84 -5.78 -20.93 0.77
C ILE A 84 -7.26 -20.65 0.52
N ARG A 85 -7.98 -20.23 1.57
CA ARG A 85 -9.35 -19.74 1.45
C ARG A 85 -9.36 -18.33 0.86
N SER A 86 -9.72 -18.23 -0.43
CA SER A 86 -9.95 -16.96 -1.15
C SER A 86 -11.21 -16.22 -0.68
N PRO A 87 -11.34 -14.92 -1.00
CA PRO A 87 -12.61 -14.18 -0.91
C PRO A 87 -13.77 -14.88 -1.62
N TRP A 88 -14.99 -14.66 -1.13
CA TRP A 88 -16.23 -15.10 -1.78
C TRP A 88 -17.34 -14.08 -1.60
N TRP A 89 -18.25 -13.99 -2.58
CA TRP A 89 -19.33 -13.00 -2.59
C TRP A 89 -18.85 -11.56 -2.29
N ALA A 90 -17.68 -11.19 -2.83
CA ALA A 90 -17.00 -9.91 -2.56
C ALA A 90 -17.62 -8.71 -3.31
N ARG A 91 -18.94 -8.71 -3.52
CA ARG A 91 -19.69 -7.64 -4.19
C ARG A 91 -21.02 -7.41 -3.50
N VAL A 92 -21.41 -6.15 -3.35
CA VAL A 92 -22.74 -5.77 -2.89
C VAL A 92 -23.76 -6.13 -3.97
N THR A 93 -24.55 -7.17 -3.72
CA THR A 93 -25.57 -7.66 -4.67
C THR A 93 -27.00 -7.39 -4.19
N ARG A 94 -27.19 -7.09 -2.90
CA ARG A 94 -28.51 -6.77 -2.33
C ARG A 94 -29.07 -5.46 -2.90
N ASN A 95 -28.21 -4.47 -3.13
CA ASN A 95 -28.59 -3.20 -3.75
C ASN A 95 -28.17 -3.20 -5.22
N THR A 96 -29.09 -3.64 -6.10
CA THR A 96 -28.83 -3.72 -7.56
C THR A 96 -28.43 -2.37 -8.16
N LEU A 97 -28.96 -1.26 -7.63
CA LEU A 97 -28.63 0.07 -8.13
C LEU A 97 -27.16 0.39 -7.89
N ASP A 98 -26.64 0.11 -6.69
CA ASP A 98 -25.23 0.34 -6.37
C ASP A 98 -24.32 -0.60 -7.17
N LEU A 99 -24.68 -1.88 -7.29
CA LEU A 99 -23.96 -2.83 -8.15
C LEU A 99 -23.82 -2.31 -9.60
N ALA A 100 -24.91 -1.80 -10.16
CA ALA A 100 -24.90 -1.20 -11.49
C ALA A 100 -24.10 0.11 -11.54
N THR A 101 -24.14 0.90 -10.46
CA THR A 101 -23.43 2.19 -10.36
C THR A 101 -21.94 1.99 -10.50
N TYR A 102 -21.35 1.04 -9.78
CA TYR A 102 -19.92 0.76 -9.87
C TYR A 102 -19.49 0.11 -11.20
N THR A 103 -20.44 -0.25 -12.08
CA THR A 103 -20.16 -0.85 -13.39
C THR A 103 -20.41 0.12 -14.55
N LEU A 104 -21.33 1.08 -14.37
CA LEU A 104 -21.80 1.99 -15.40
C LEU A 104 -21.30 3.41 -15.11
N PRO A 105 -20.28 3.90 -15.83
CA PRO A 105 -19.67 5.21 -15.59
C PRO A 105 -20.67 6.38 -15.55
N GLU A 106 -21.69 6.36 -16.41
CA GLU A 106 -22.73 7.40 -16.45
C GLU A 106 -23.56 7.44 -15.19
N LEU A 107 -23.99 6.27 -14.73
CA LEU A 107 -24.77 6.14 -13.52
C LEU A 107 -23.93 6.55 -12.32
N PHE A 108 -22.65 6.18 -12.28
CA PHE A 108 -21.77 6.62 -11.20
C PHE A 108 -21.58 8.13 -11.20
N TYR A 109 -21.33 8.74 -12.36
CA TYR A 109 -21.19 10.18 -12.46
C TYR A 109 -22.45 10.94 -11.96
N GLU A 110 -23.64 10.45 -12.29
CA GLU A 110 -24.90 11.00 -11.77
C GLU A 110 -25.03 10.86 -10.24
N ARG A 111 -24.62 9.70 -9.70
CA ARG A 111 -24.81 9.33 -8.30
C ARG A 111 -23.63 9.69 -7.39
N GLN A 112 -22.49 10.15 -7.90
CA GLN A 112 -21.30 10.43 -7.07
C GLN A 112 -21.58 11.42 -5.93
N ALA A 113 -22.48 12.39 -6.12
CA ALA A 113 -22.83 13.31 -5.03
C ALA A 113 -23.54 12.59 -3.86
N GLU A 114 -24.12 11.40 -4.09
CA GLU A 114 -24.81 10.61 -3.07
C GLU A 114 -23.84 10.00 -2.05
N GLN A 115 -22.58 9.72 -2.42
CA GLN A 115 -21.53 9.33 -1.47
C GLN A 115 -20.89 10.53 -0.76
N GLY A 116 -21.35 11.76 -1.04
CA GLY A 116 -20.83 12.98 -0.44
C GLY A 116 -19.49 13.46 -1.01
N SER A 117 -19.03 12.91 -2.14
CA SER A 117 -17.74 13.31 -2.76
C SER A 117 -17.92 14.29 -3.92
N ASP A 118 -16.97 15.19 -4.07
CA ASP A 118 -16.90 16.13 -5.21
C ASP A 118 -16.00 15.61 -6.33
N TYR A 119 -15.02 14.78 -5.98
CA TYR A 119 -14.07 14.17 -6.90
C TYR A 119 -13.67 12.79 -6.40
N SER A 120 -13.58 11.82 -7.30
CA SER A 120 -13.26 10.44 -6.97
C SER A 120 -12.17 9.90 -7.90
N VAL A 121 -11.13 9.33 -7.30
CA VAL A 121 -10.10 8.57 -8.01
C VAL A 121 -10.51 7.10 -8.04
N LEU A 122 -10.50 6.52 -9.24
CA LEU A 122 -11.11 5.22 -9.48
C LEU A 122 -10.06 4.14 -9.64
N PHE A 123 -10.32 3.00 -8.99
CA PHE A 123 -9.53 1.78 -9.02
C PHE A 123 -10.37 0.67 -9.68
N PRO A 124 -10.35 0.57 -11.03
CA PRO A 124 -10.96 -0.56 -11.70
C PRO A 124 -10.35 -1.87 -11.22
N ASN A 125 -11.19 -2.84 -10.88
CA ASN A 125 -10.74 -4.06 -10.21
C ASN A 125 -9.78 -4.92 -11.06
N ASN A 126 -9.79 -4.77 -12.39
CA ASN A 126 -8.86 -5.46 -13.28
C ASN A 126 -7.66 -4.59 -13.72
N VAL A 127 -7.49 -3.37 -13.19
CA VAL A 127 -6.42 -2.46 -13.62
C VAL A 127 -5.03 -3.06 -13.45
N LEU A 128 -4.82 -3.90 -12.43
CA LEU A 128 -3.55 -4.63 -12.20
C LEU A 128 -3.61 -6.12 -12.55
N ALA A 129 -4.72 -6.63 -13.08
CA ALA A 129 -4.79 -8.03 -13.54
C ALA A 129 -3.67 -8.40 -14.54
N PRO A 130 -3.26 -7.51 -15.48
CA PRO A 130 -2.18 -7.82 -16.42
C PRO A 130 -0.83 -8.16 -15.76
N ALA A 131 -0.60 -7.76 -14.50
CA ALA A 131 0.62 -8.12 -13.77
C ALA A 131 0.84 -9.65 -13.65
N GLY A 132 -0.25 -10.43 -13.72
CA GLY A 132 -0.22 -11.91 -13.73
C GLY A 132 -0.03 -12.56 -15.11
N ALA A 133 0.04 -11.78 -16.19
CA ALA A 133 0.26 -12.27 -17.54
C ALA A 133 1.73 -12.65 -17.80
N SER A 134 1.99 -13.37 -18.90
CA SER A 134 3.35 -13.70 -19.34
C SER A 134 4.19 -12.45 -19.65
N LYS A 135 5.51 -12.54 -19.46
CA LYS A 135 6.44 -11.40 -19.65
C LYS A 135 6.31 -10.78 -21.04
N GLU A 136 6.07 -11.60 -22.06
CA GLU A 136 5.98 -11.18 -23.46
C GLU A 136 4.67 -10.43 -23.76
N ASN A 137 3.60 -10.70 -23.01
CA ASN A 137 2.26 -10.16 -23.30
C ASN A 137 1.81 -9.10 -22.26
N ARG A 138 2.44 -9.06 -21.08
CA ARG A 138 2.02 -8.21 -19.94
C ARG A 138 1.91 -6.73 -20.30
N GLN A 139 2.96 -6.13 -20.87
CA GLN A 139 2.95 -4.69 -21.17
C GLN A 139 1.88 -4.32 -22.20
N ALA A 140 1.75 -5.12 -23.27
CA ALA A 140 0.72 -4.90 -24.29
C ALA A 140 -0.70 -5.04 -23.72
N LEU A 141 -0.92 -6.03 -22.84
CA LEU A 141 -2.20 -6.21 -22.16
C LEU A 141 -2.49 -5.05 -21.20
N GLN A 142 -1.50 -4.63 -20.40
CA GLN A 142 -1.67 -3.45 -19.52
C GLN A 142 -2.07 -2.23 -20.33
N ARG A 143 -1.39 -1.98 -21.44
CA ARG A 143 -1.65 -0.85 -22.31
C ARG A 143 -3.09 -0.83 -22.81
N ALA A 144 -3.61 -1.98 -23.23
CA ALA A 144 -5.00 -2.12 -23.66
C ALA A 144 -6.00 -1.86 -22.53
N VAL A 145 -5.72 -2.34 -21.32
CA VAL A 145 -6.56 -2.11 -20.12
C VAL A 145 -6.56 -0.63 -19.74
N ASN A 146 -5.40 0.01 -19.64
CA ASN A 146 -5.28 1.44 -19.34
C ASN A 146 -6.04 2.29 -20.38
N HIS A 147 -5.93 1.94 -21.66
CA HIS A 147 -6.61 2.65 -22.74
C HIS A 147 -8.14 2.48 -22.67
N TYR A 148 -8.62 1.28 -22.32
CA TYR A 148 -10.05 1.04 -22.08
C TYR A 148 -10.58 1.96 -20.97
N HIS A 149 -9.92 2.00 -19.81
CA HIS A 149 -10.34 2.85 -18.69
C HIS A 149 -10.27 4.33 -19.01
N ALA A 150 -9.20 4.78 -19.69
CA ALA A 150 -9.06 6.17 -20.11
C ALA A 150 -10.20 6.62 -21.04
N ASP A 151 -10.55 5.81 -22.05
CA ASP A 151 -11.66 6.13 -22.96
C ASP A 151 -13.02 6.09 -22.23
N LEU A 152 -13.22 5.09 -21.36
CA LEU A 152 -14.47 4.88 -20.65
C LEU A 152 -14.85 6.08 -19.76
N TYR A 153 -13.86 6.68 -19.08
CA TYR A 153 -14.07 7.78 -18.13
C TYR A 153 -13.76 9.17 -18.69
N ARG A 154 -13.24 9.32 -19.91
CA ARG A 154 -12.84 10.62 -20.47
C ARG A 154 -13.95 11.69 -20.37
N LYS A 155 -15.20 11.30 -20.65
CA LYS A 155 -16.37 12.21 -20.60
C LYS A 155 -16.78 12.66 -19.19
N TYR A 156 -16.21 12.07 -18.14
CA TYR A 156 -16.54 12.32 -16.73
C TYR A 156 -15.34 12.87 -15.93
N SER A 157 -14.28 13.28 -16.63
CA SER A 157 -12.97 13.63 -16.06
C SER A 157 -12.98 14.86 -15.15
N ASP A 158 -14.05 15.65 -15.17
CA ASP A 158 -14.25 16.76 -14.24
C ASP A 158 -14.51 16.29 -12.80
N ARG A 159 -14.96 15.04 -12.60
CA ARG A 159 -15.28 14.47 -11.28
C ARG A 159 -14.72 13.08 -11.02
N LEU A 160 -14.47 12.30 -12.06
CA LEU A 160 -14.05 10.90 -11.97
C LEU A 160 -12.74 10.70 -12.74
N THR A 161 -11.70 10.17 -12.09
CA THR A 161 -10.42 9.90 -12.76
C THR A 161 -9.92 8.50 -12.45
N PRO A 162 -9.80 7.60 -13.45
CA PRO A 162 -9.23 6.29 -13.22
C PRO A 162 -7.71 6.37 -13.07
N VAL A 163 -7.17 5.47 -12.25
CA VAL A 163 -5.73 5.22 -12.17
C VAL A 163 -5.23 4.47 -13.40
N ALA A 164 -3.96 4.70 -13.76
CA ALA A 164 -3.22 3.86 -14.70
C ALA A 164 -2.58 2.70 -13.94
N GLY A 165 -2.80 1.46 -14.37
CA GLY A 165 -2.05 0.32 -13.85
C GLY A 165 -0.66 0.29 -14.47
N ILE A 166 0.39 0.17 -13.66
CA ILE A 166 1.78 0.12 -14.14
C ILE A 166 2.43 -1.21 -13.75
N PRO A 167 2.86 -2.06 -14.71
CA PRO A 167 3.56 -3.30 -14.42
C PRO A 167 4.97 -2.97 -13.93
N MET A 168 5.29 -3.46 -12.74
CA MET A 168 6.59 -3.25 -12.10
C MET A 168 7.53 -4.44 -12.29
N GLY A 169 7.45 -5.15 -13.43
CA GLY A 169 8.27 -6.35 -13.65
C GLY A 169 9.75 -6.04 -13.82
N ASN A 170 10.07 -4.91 -14.44
CA ASN A 170 11.40 -4.32 -14.55
C ASN A 170 11.25 -2.79 -14.75
N PRO A 171 12.28 -1.98 -14.46
CA PRO A 171 12.18 -0.52 -14.49
C PRO A 171 11.88 0.06 -15.88
N GLN A 172 12.42 -0.53 -16.95
CA GLN A 172 12.18 -0.03 -18.31
C GLN A 172 10.72 -0.17 -18.71
N GLU A 173 10.14 -1.35 -18.49
CA GLU A 173 8.72 -1.60 -18.75
C GLU A 173 7.81 -0.64 -17.97
N ALA A 174 8.12 -0.40 -16.69
CA ALA A 174 7.37 0.49 -15.81
C ALA A 174 7.44 1.95 -16.30
N VAL A 175 8.63 2.43 -16.68
CA VAL A 175 8.84 3.79 -17.21
C VAL A 175 8.07 3.98 -18.52
N GLU A 176 8.20 3.05 -19.46
CA GLU A 176 7.54 3.13 -20.77
C GLU A 176 6.01 3.14 -20.63
N GLU A 177 5.44 2.35 -19.72
CA GLU A 177 3.99 2.31 -19.52
C GLU A 177 3.49 3.54 -18.75
N LEU A 178 4.25 4.05 -17.78
CA LEU A 178 3.93 5.30 -17.10
C LEU A 178 3.93 6.49 -18.09
N GLU A 179 4.95 6.58 -18.94
CA GLU A 179 5.00 7.61 -19.97
C GLU A 179 3.85 7.49 -20.96
N PHE A 180 3.51 6.27 -21.39
CA PHE A 180 2.37 6.05 -22.28
C PHE A 180 1.05 6.51 -21.62
N ALA A 181 0.77 6.06 -20.40
CA ALA A 181 -0.45 6.39 -19.68
C ALA A 181 -0.62 7.91 -19.49
N VAL A 182 0.46 8.62 -19.16
CA VAL A 182 0.40 10.07 -18.95
C VAL A 182 0.37 10.83 -20.26
N LYS A 183 1.37 10.62 -21.13
CA LYS A 183 1.57 11.46 -22.32
C LYS A 183 0.59 11.14 -23.45
N THR A 184 0.06 9.91 -23.49
CA THR A 184 -0.86 9.48 -24.56
C THR A 184 -2.31 9.45 -24.08
N LEU A 185 -2.58 8.87 -22.90
CA LEU A 185 -3.95 8.71 -22.41
C LEU A 185 -4.42 9.89 -21.54
N GLY A 186 -3.49 10.69 -21.01
CA GLY A 186 -3.81 11.80 -20.10
C GLY A 186 -4.18 11.35 -18.69
N LEU A 187 -3.87 10.10 -18.31
CA LEU A 187 -4.06 9.61 -16.95
C LEU A 187 -3.08 10.30 -16.00
N LYS A 188 -3.54 10.60 -14.78
CA LYS A 188 -2.81 11.48 -13.85
C LYS A 188 -2.37 10.80 -12.55
N VAL A 189 -2.77 9.55 -12.31
CA VAL A 189 -2.47 8.77 -11.09
C VAL A 189 -2.04 7.38 -11.52
N ALA A 190 -1.01 6.81 -10.88
CA ALA A 190 -0.53 5.47 -11.20
C ALA A 190 -0.77 4.51 -10.03
N ASN A 191 -1.42 3.38 -10.31
CA ASN A 191 -1.51 2.25 -9.39
C ASN A 191 -0.47 1.19 -9.75
N ILE A 192 0.33 0.77 -8.77
CA ILE A 192 1.38 -0.23 -8.96
C ILE A 192 1.14 -1.44 -8.06
N PRO A 193 1.53 -2.66 -8.47
CA PRO A 193 1.61 -3.76 -7.52
C PRO A 193 2.67 -3.45 -6.49
N GLY A 194 2.34 -3.44 -5.20
CA GLY A 194 3.25 -3.07 -4.11
C GLY A 194 4.36 -4.07 -3.83
N GLY A 195 4.44 -5.18 -4.57
CA GLY A 195 5.57 -6.09 -4.58
C GLY A 195 5.46 -7.10 -5.71
N VAL A 196 6.59 -7.67 -6.14
CA VAL A 196 6.66 -8.68 -7.19
C VAL A 196 7.36 -9.93 -6.69
N LYS A 197 6.82 -11.11 -7.02
CA LYS A 197 7.47 -12.38 -6.71
C LYS A 197 8.67 -12.59 -7.63
N ARG A 198 9.85 -12.79 -7.05
CA ARG A 198 11.09 -13.10 -7.76
C ARG A 198 11.55 -14.51 -7.41
N PRO A 199 12.01 -15.32 -8.37
CA PRO A 199 12.53 -16.64 -8.08
C PRO A 199 13.80 -16.56 -7.22
N ILE A 200 13.96 -17.50 -6.28
CA ILE A 200 15.23 -17.69 -5.60
C ILE A 200 16.18 -18.38 -6.59
N LYS A 201 17.14 -17.63 -7.17
CA LYS A 201 18.02 -18.11 -8.25
C LYS A 201 18.70 -19.45 -7.92
N ALA A 202 19.23 -19.59 -6.71
CA ALA A 202 19.89 -20.83 -6.26
C ALA A 202 18.99 -22.09 -6.29
N ILE A 203 17.67 -21.91 -6.24
CA ILE A 203 16.69 -23.01 -6.38
C ILE A 203 16.25 -23.12 -7.84
N ALA A 204 15.93 -22.00 -8.49
CA ALA A 204 15.48 -21.97 -9.89
C ALA A 204 16.52 -22.54 -10.87
N ASP A 205 17.82 -22.35 -10.61
CA ASP A 205 18.90 -22.93 -11.42
C ASP A 205 18.92 -24.47 -11.35
N LYS A 206 18.46 -25.04 -10.24
CA LYS A 206 18.38 -26.50 -10.03
C LYS A 206 17.03 -27.07 -10.45
N TYR A 207 15.97 -26.28 -10.30
CA TYR A 207 14.59 -26.66 -10.59
C TYR A 207 13.93 -25.57 -11.46
N PRO A 208 14.22 -25.54 -12.77
CA PRO A 208 13.68 -24.55 -13.69
C PRO A 208 12.14 -24.56 -13.72
N ALA A 209 11.51 -23.39 -13.78
CA ALA A 209 10.06 -23.26 -13.64
C ALA A 209 9.23 -23.88 -14.77
N ASP A 210 9.81 -24.02 -15.97
CA ASP A 210 9.21 -24.68 -17.12
C ASP A 210 9.15 -26.21 -16.95
N GLN A 211 10.06 -26.77 -16.16
CA GLN A 211 10.13 -28.21 -15.88
C GLN A 211 9.53 -28.58 -14.51
N TYR A 212 9.62 -27.68 -13.52
CA TYR A 212 9.20 -27.87 -12.13
C TYR A 212 8.28 -26.72 -11.64
N PRO A 213 7.15 -26.46 -12.31
CA PRO A 213 6.24 -25.38 -11.95
C PRO A 213 5.69 -25.51 -10.51
N GLU A 214 5.59 -26.73 -9.99
CA GLU A 214 5.14 -27.04 -8.62
C GLU A 214 6.14 -26.63 -7.53
N ILE A 215 7.43 -26.56 -7.86
CA ILE A 215 8.48 -26.05 -6.97
C ILE A 215 8.58 -24.53 -7.11
N ALA A 216 8.58 -24.04 -8.35
CA ALA A 216 8.74 -22.61 -8.66
C ALA A 216 7.70 -21.72 -7.97
N LYS A 217 6.46 -22.19 -7.81
CA LYS A 217 5.40 -21.45 -7.10
C LYS A 217 5.71 -21.15 -5.63
N TYR A 218 6.61 -21.92 -4.99
CA TYR A 218 7.00 -21.73 -3.59
C TYR A 218 8.42 -21.19 -3.43
N ALA A 219 9.28 -21.38 -4.42
CA ALA A 219 10.69 -20.97 -4.41
C ALA A 219 10.90 -19.51 -4.85
N SER A 220 10.26 -18.56 -4.14
CA SER A 220 10.33 -17.14 -4.45
C SER A 220 10.46 -16.27 -3.20
N TYR A 221 10.97 -15.04 -3.39
CA TYR A 221 10.89 -13.95 -2.42
C TYR A 221 10.05 -12.80 -3.03
N ILE A 222 9.66 -11.83 -2.21
CA ILE A 222 8.92 -10.66 -2.67
C ILE A 222 9.88 -9.47 -2.69
N ASP A 223 9.99 -8.86 -3.86
CA ASP A 223 10.77 -7.68 -4.14
C ASP A 223 9.85 -6.46 -4.08
N PHE A 224 10.21 -5.51 -3.22
CA PHE A 224 9.44 -4.29 -2.93
C PHE A 224 10.06 -3.04 -3.58
N TYR A 225 10.93 -3.22 -4.58
CA TYR A 225 11.46 -2.17 -5.49
C TYR A 225 12.35 -1.09 -4.87
N GLY A 226 12.56 -1.09 -3.55
CA GLY A 226 13.40 -0.09 -2.85
C GLY A 226 14.64 -0.68 -2.17
N LEU A 227 14.47 -1.75 -1.41
CA LEU A 227 15.53 -2.43 -0.66
C LEU A 227 15.71 -3.86 -1.22
N ASP A 228 16.97 -4.25 -1.44
CA ASP A 228 17.36 -5.59 -1.95
C ASP A 228 16.68 -6.01 -3.26
N SER A 229 16.23 -5.03 -4.06
CA SER A 229 15.55 -5.29 -5.33
C SER A 229 16.52 -5.88 -6.37
N GLU A 230 16.01 -6.78 -7.21
CA GLU A 230 16.82 -7.37 -8.30
C GLU A 230 17.21 -6.33 -9.35
N TYR A 231 16.39 -5.29 -9.51
CA TYR A 231 16.61 -4.20 -10.46
C TYR A 231 16.68 -2.86 -9.74
N ASP A 232 17.35 -1.89 -10.36
CA ASP A 232 17.30 -0.50 -9.95
C ASP A 232 16.03 0.18 -10.47
N TYR A 233 15.13 0.57 -9.56
CA TYR A 233 13.88 1.28 -9.88
C TYR A 233 13.99 2.80 -9.78
N ASP A 234 15.17 3.37 -9.47
CA ASP A 234 15.37 4.82 -9.48
C ASP A 234 14.93 5.49 -10.78
N PRO A 235 15.14 4.92 -11.99
CA PRO A 235 14.60 5.49 -13.23
C PRO A 235 13.08 5.61 -13.24
N PHE A 236 12.37 4.67 -12.62
CA PHE A 236 10.92 4.73 -12.49
C PHE A 236 10.47 5.82 -11.51
N TRP A 237 11.10 5.88 -10.32
CA TRP A 237 10.80 6.90 -9.32
C TRP A 237 11.08 8.32 -9.84
N ALA A 238 12.21 8.50 -10.52
CA ALA A 238 12.56 9.75 -11.19
C ALA A 238 11.52 10.14 -12.24
N LYS A 239 11.04 9.18 -13.04
CA LYS A 239 10.02 9.43 -14.05
C LYS A 239 8.67 9.81 -13.44
N ALA A 240 8.27 9.18 -12.33
CA ALA A 240 7.06 9.54 -11.62
C ALA A 240 7.09 10.99 -11.13
N VAL A 241 8.22 11.43 -10.56
CA VAL A 241 8.44 12.83 -10.16
C VAL A 241 8.45 13.76 -11.38
N GLU A 242 9.19 13.43 -12.44
CA GLU A 242 9.27 14.22 -13.68
C GLU A 242 7.89 14.50 -14.28
N LEU A 243 7.01 13.48 -14.29
CA LEU A 243 5.67 13.57 -14.86
C LEU A 243 4.63 14.14 -13.87
N GLY A 244 5.01 14.37 -12.61
CA GLY A 244 4.09 14.80 -11.55
C GLY A 244 3.01 13.77 -11.24
N VAL A 245 3.34 12.48 -11.27
CA VAL A 245 2.37 11.40 -11.06
C VAL A 245 2.50 10.85 -9.63
N PRO A 246 1.47 11.00 -8.80
CA PRO A 246 1.40 10.31 -7.52
C PRO A 246 1.23 8.80 -7.74
N ILE A 247 1.91 8.02 -6.89
CA ILE A 247 1.91 6.56 -6.92
C ILE A 247 0.94 6.04 -5.86
N THR A 248 0.12 5.06 -6.21
CA THR A 248 -0.79 4.35 -5.32
C THR A 248 -0.52 2.85 -5.36
N THR A 249 -0.88 2.11 -4.31
CA THR A 249 -0.80 0.65 -4.33
C THR A 249 -1.88 -0.02 -3.47
N HIS A 250 -2.45 -1.11 -4.01
CA HIS A 250 -3.37 -2.02 -3.33
C HIS A 250 -2.70 -3.40 -3.23
N TYR A 251 -1.74 -3.55 -2.30
CA TYR A 251 -0.95 -4.77 -2.20
C TYR A 251 -1.19 -5.52 -0.90
N GLY A 252 -1.82 -6.68 -1.04
CA GLY A 252 -2.19 -7.54 0.07
C GLY A 252 -1.18 -8.65 0.37
N SER A 253 -1.00 -8.93 1.67
CA SER A 253 -0.20 -10.05 2.18
C SER A 253 -0.96 -11.39 2.28
N GLN A 254 -2.16 -11.49 1.70
CA GLN A 254 -2.91 -12.75 1.66
C GLN A 254 -2.08 -13.87 1.02
N GLY A 255 -2.00 -15.01 1.70
CA GLY A 255 -1.16 -16.14 1.31
C GLY A 255 0.28 -16.10 1.82
N TRP A 256 0.69 -15.06 2.55
CA TRP A 256 1.95 -15.08 3.30
C TRP A 256 1.86 -16.00 4.52
N THR A 257 3.01 -16.36 5.09
CA THR A 257 3.06 -17.09 6.37
C THR A 257 2.28 -16.31 7.43
N GLY A 258 1.31 -16.97 8.08
CA GLY A 258 0.38 -16.35 9.03
C GLY A 258 -0.95 -15.87 8.42
N ARG A 259 -1.02 -15.71 7.10
CA ARG A 259 -2.22 -15.24 6.34
C ARG A 259 -2.63 -16.20 5.22
N SER A 260 -2.34 -17.47 5.41
CA SER A 260 -2.57 -18.55 4.44
C SER A 260 -3.52 -19.62 5.00
N SER A 261 -4.51 -19.22 5.80
CA SER A 261 -5.53 -20.12 6.33
C SER A 261 -6.30 -20.78 5.19
N ILE A 262 -6.46 -22.09 5.30
CA ILE A 262 -7.19 -22.91 4.32
C ILE A 262 -8.70 -22.95 4.59
N SER A 263 -9.17 -22.35 5.68
CA SER A 263 -10.57 -22.47 6.10
C SER A 263 -11.22 -21.15 6.50
N ASN A 264 -10.43 -20.09 6.75
CA ASN A 264 -10.94 -18.82 7.25
C ASN A 264 -10.38 -17.64 6.45
N TYR A 265 -11.24 -17.00 5.65
CA TYR A 265 -10.88 -15.83 4.85
C TYR A 265 -10.65 -14.59 5.72
N MET A 266 -11.43 -14.38 6.77
CA MET A 266 -11.24 -13.22 7.67
C MET A 266 -9.87 -13.24 8.35
N ASN A 267 -9.37 -14.43 8.72
CA ASN A 267 -7.99 -14.57 9.17
C ASN A 267 -6.96 -14.13 8.12
N ASN A 268 -7.24 -14.39 6.84
CA ASN A 268 -6.35 -13.99 5.75
C ASN A 268 -6.49 -12.50 5.45
N HIS A 269 -7.70 -11.94 5.55
CA HIS A 269 -8.08 -10.59 5.16
C HIS A 269 -7.71 -9.53 6.20
N ILE A 270 -8.14 -9.64 7.46
CA ILE A 270 -8.02 -8.53 8.42
C ILE A 270 -6.55 -8.07 8.57
N GLY A 271 -6.24 -6.83 8.19
CA GLY A 271 -4.89 -6.23 8.22
C GLY A 271 -3.96 -6.64 7.07
N HIS A 272 -4.45 -7.32 6.03
CA HIS A 272 -3.58 -7.85 4.98
C HIS A 272 -2.96 -6.77 4.10
N PHE A 273 -3.68 -5.68 3.84
CA PHE A 273 -3.17 -4.52 3.11
C PHE A 273 -2.17 -3.72 3.94
N ALA A 274 -2.42 -3.55 5.24
CA ALA A 274 -1.47 -2.92 6.16
C ALA A 274 -0.11 -3.63 6.14
N ASP A 275 -0.08 -4.96 6.26
CA ASP A 275 1.17 -5.74 6.27
C ASP A 275 1.96 -5.64 4.94
N GLY A 276 1.26 -5.74 3.81
CA GLY A 276 1.87 -5.62 2.49
C GLY A 276 2.43 -4.21 2.25
N SER A 277 1.63 -3.20 2.57
CA SER A 277 1.97 -1.79 2.49
C SER A 277 3.11 -1.39 3.43
N GLN A 278 3.14 -1.96 4.63
CA GLN A 278 4.24 -1.76 5.58
C GLN A 278 5.56 -2.31 5.04
N ALA A 279 5.55 -3.49 4.42
CA ALA A 279 6.75 -4.04 3.80
C ALA A 279 7.24 -3.15 2.64
N PHE A 280 6.33 -2.70 1.79
CA PHE A 280 6.62 -1.78 0.69
C PHE A 280 7.18 -0.43 1.16
N ALA A 281 6.50 0.26 2.07
CA ALA A 281 6.93 1.57 2.58
C ALA A 281 8.30 1.49 3.28
N LYS A 282 8.56 0.44 4.07
CA LYS A 282 9.88 0.22 4.68
C LYS A 282 10.96 -0.03 3.64
N ALA A 283 10.68 -0.77 2.56
CA ALA A 283 11.65 -0.98 1.50
C ALA A 283 12.01 0.33 0.79
N LEU A 284 11.05 1.22 0.53
CA LEU A 284 11.35 2.54 -0.03
C LEU A 284 12.12 3.43 0.96
N PHE A 285 11.75 3.40 2.24
CA PHE A 285 12.43 4.18 3.29
C PHE A 285 13.88 3.71 3.48
N PHE A 286 14.08 2.45 3.87
CA PHE A 286 15.41 1.89 4.16
C PHE A 286 16.25 1.73 2.90
N GLY A 287 15.63 1.53 1.73
CA GLY A 287 16.31 1.57 0.44
C GLY A 287 16.75 2.97 0.00
N GLY A 288 16.37 4.03 0.74
CA GLY A 288 16.76 5.42 0.47
C GLY A 288 16.00 6.09 -0.67
N VAL A 289 14.91 5.50 -1.16
CA VAL A 289 14.11 6.06 -2.27
C VAL A 289 13.52 7.41 -1.87
N THR A 290 12.97 7.53 -0.66
CA THR A 290 12.41 8.80 -0.16
C THR A 290 13.46 9.89 0.08
N LYS A 291 14.74 9.50 0.22
CA LYS A 291 15.87 10.44 0.27
C LYS A 291 16.25 10.93 -1.11
N ARG A 292 16.31 10.03 -2.10
CA ARG A 292 16.69 10.34 -3.48
C ARG A 292 15.59 11.11 -4.22
N PHE A 293 14.33 10.84 -3.89
CA PHE A 293 13.15 11.45 -4.52
C PHE A 293 12.21 12.05 -3.45
N PRO A 294 12.58 13.16 -2.80
CA PRO A 294 11.78 13.78 -1.74
C PRO A 294 10.45 14.36 -2.25
N GLU A 295 10.31 14.63 -3.55
CA GLU A 295 9.05 15.02 -4.19
C GLU A 295 8.12 13.83 -4.51
N LEU A 296 8.57 12.58 -4.37
CA LEU A 296 7.72 11.42 -4.62
C LEU A 296 6.58 11.39 -3.61
N ARG A 297 5.36 11.13 -4.11
CA ARG A 297 4.16 10.98 -3.30
C ARG A 297 3.63 9.56 -3.49
N VAL A 298 3.51 8.81 -2.40
CA VAL A 298 3.10 7.41 -2.42
C VAL A 298 1.96 7.21 -1.44
N ALA A 299 0.83 6.70 -1.93
CA ALA A 299 -0.31 6.30 -1.13
C ALA A 299 -0.43 4.77 -1.08
N MET A 300 -0.65 4.25 0.12
CA MET A 300 -0.95 2.84 0.36
C MET A 300 -2.40 2.75 0.81
N LEU A 301 -3.24 2.07 0.02
CA LEU A 301 -4.69 2.14 0.14
C LEU A 301 -5.27 0.86 0.76
N GLU A 302 -6.52 0.92 1.24
CA GLU A 302 -7.26 -0.16 1.96
C GLU A 302 -6.57 -0.69 3.25
N GLY A 303 -5.50 -0.03 3.71
CA GLY A 303 -4.66 -0.52 4.80
C GLY A 303 -4.95 0.08 6.17
N GLY A 304 -5.77 1.13 6.24
CA GLY A 304 -5.85 1.99 7.42
C GLY A 304 -4.62 2.89 7.57
N ALA A 305 -4.66 3.81 8.53
CA ALA A 305 -3.58 4.78 8.78
C ALA A 305 -2.84 4.58 10.11
N ASP A 306 -3.36 3.73 11.00
CA ASP A 306 -2.78 3.43 12.31
C ASP A 306 -1.38 2.82 12.22
N TRP A 307 -1.17 1.89 11.27
CA TRP A 307 0.12 1.25 11.05
C TRP A 307 1.18 2.25 10.58
N GLY A 308 0.78 3.31 9.87
CA GLY A 308 1.65 4.40 9.45
C GLY A 308 2.24 5.17 10.63
N ALA A 309 1.41 5.45 11.64
CA ALA A 309 1.85 6.05 12.90
C ALA A 309 2.72 5.08 13.71
N HIS A 310 2.29 3.83 13.81
CA HIS A 310 3.03 2.78 14.52
C HIS A 310 4.45 2.61 13.97
N VAL A 311 4.63 2.56 12.64
CA VAL A 311 5.97 2.47 12.03
C VAL A 311 6.77 3.73 12.27
N TYR A 312 6.18 4.93 12.12
CA TYR A 312 6.88 6.19 12.36
C TYR A 312 7.46 6.29 13.79
N ILE A 313 6.63 6.04 14.82
CA ILE A 313 7.05 6.00 16.23
C ILE A 313 8.24 5.06 16.38
N HIS A 314 8.13 3.89 15.76
CA HIS A 314 9.14 2.86 15.86
C HIS A 314 10.42 3.14 15.08
N LEU A 315 10.38 3.86 13.96
CA LEU A 315 11.59 4.31 13.28
C LEU A 315 12.40 5.21 14.22
N VAL A 316 11.75 6.16 14.89
CA VAL A 316 12.38 7.04 15.89
C VAL A 316 12.96 6.24 17.06
N ASP A 317 12.16 5.35 17.64
CA ASP A 317 12.59 4.49 18.76
C ASP A 317 13.80 3.63 18.41
N ARG A 318 13.83 3.09 17.19
CA ARG A 318 14.92 2.20 16.74
C ARG A 318 16.14 3.04 16.38
N PHE A 319 16.00 4.20 15.77
CA PHE A 319 17.13 5.07 15.47
C PHE A 319 17.88 5.52 16.74
N SER A 320 17.16 5.85 17.82
CA SER A 320 17.80 6.21 19.11
C SER A 320 18.69 5.10 19.69
N LYS A 321 18.41 3.84 19.35
CA LYS A 321 19.14 2.65 19.83
C LYS A 321 20.14 2.11 18.81
N ARG A 322 19.80 2.18 17.52
CA ARG A 322 20.47 1.45 16.43
C ARG A 322 21.19 2.37 15.44
N SER A 323 21.21 3.69 15.68
CA SER A 323 22.20 4.58 15.05
C SER A 323 23.62 4.18 15.46
N LEU A 324 24.64 4.60 14.71
CA LEU A 324 26.06 4.34 15.06
C LEU A 324 26.40 4.74 16.50
N LYS A 325 25.85 5.87 16.96
CA LYS A 325 25.98 6.33 18.34
C LYS A 325 25.25 5.42 19.31
N GLY A 326 24.00 5.08 19.02
CA GLY A 326 23.18 4.20 19.87
C GLY A 326 23.76 2.79 20.01
N LEU A 327 24.37 2.26 18.94
CA LEU A 327 24.98 0.93 18.90
C LEU A 327 26.13 0.76 19.89
N GLN A 328 26.76 1.85 20.35
CA GLN A 328 27.80 1.77 21.38
C GLN A 328 27.29 1.21 22.71
N ASN A 329 25.98 1.31 23.00
CA ASN A 329 25.38 0.64 24.17
C ASN A 329 25.36 -0.89 24.05
N TYR A 330 25.45 -1.41 22.82
CA TYR A 330 25.36 -2.84 22.50
C TYR A 330 26.67 -3.40 21.93
N ASN A 331 27.71 -2.57 21.85
CA ASN A 331 29.01 -2.98 21.36
C ASN A 331 29.69 -3.87 22.42
N PRO A 332 29.95 -5.16 22.13
CA PRO A 332 30.55 -6.09 23.10
C PRO A 332 31.96 -5.66 23.55
N ASP A 333 32.66 -4.83 22.77
CA ASP A 333 33.98 -4.31 23.13
C ASP A 333 33.91 -3.35 24.33
N ASN A 334 32.76 -2.70 24.54
CA ASN A 334 32.55 -1.78 25.65
C ASN A 334 32.26 -2.48 26.99
N ALA A 335 32.01 -3.79 27.00
CA ALA A 335 31.79 -4.53 28.23
C ALA A 335 33.11 -4.73 29.00
N ASN A 336 33.15 -4.20 30.24
CA ASN A 336 34.29 -4.29 31.15
C ASN A 336 34.34 -5.67 31.83
N SER A 337 35.33 -6.49 31.45
CA SER A 337 35.48 -7.85 31.98
C SER A 337 35.93 -7.89 33.43
N ASP A 338 36.67 -6.89 33.92
CA ASP A 338 37.08 -6.79 35.32
C ASP A 338 35.90 -6.53 36.24
N GLU A 339 35.09 -5.53 35.91
CA GLU A 339 33.90 -5.17 36.67
C GLU A 339 32.87 -6.31 36.68
N LEU A 340 32.65 -6.94 35.52
CA LEU A 340 31.77 -8.10 35.42
C LEU A 340 32.24 -9.24 36.32
N PHE A 341 33.54 -9.52 36.35
CA PHE A 341 34.09 -10.56 37.22
C PHE A 341 33.87 -10.25 38.71
N VAL A 342 34.12 -9.01 39.14
CA VAL A 342 33.87 -8.58 40.54
C VAL A 342 32.39 -8.72 40.91
N LEU A 343 31.47 -8.41 39.98
CA LEU A 343 30.03 -8.60 40.21
C LEU A 343 29.67 -10.08 40.36
N PHE A 344 30.25 -10.96 39.55
CA PHE A 344 30.05 -12.40 39.67
C PHE A 344 30.68 -12.96 40.95
N GLU A 345 31.87 -12.52 41.36
CA GLU A 345 32.44 -12.90 42.65
C GLU A 345 31.55 -12.49 43.82
N ARG A 346 30.90 -11.32 43.74
CA ARG A 346 30.06 -10.80 44.83
C ARG A 346 28.66 -11.42 44.87
N PHE A 347 28.03 -11.64 43.72
CA PHE A 347 26.61 -11.99 43.63
C PHE A 347 26.33 -13.34 42.96
N GLY A 348 27.35 -13.99 42.40
CA GLY A 348 27.22 -15.25 41.66
C GLY A 348 28.41 -16.19 41.90
N SER A 349 29.02 -16.15 43.09
CA SER A 349 30.26 -16.88 43.39
C SER A 349 30.11 -18.39 43.20
N GLU A 350 28.92 -18.94 43.46
CA GLU A 350 28.60 -20.36 43.24
C GLU A 350 28.80 -20.76 41.77
N PHE A 351 28.39 -19.90 40.82
CA PHE A 351 28.62 -20.14 39.39
C PHE A 351 30.11 -20.19 39.03
N LEU A 352 30.95 -19.32 39.62
CA LEU A 352 32.40 -19.31 39.37
C LEU A 352 33.12 -20.48 40.05
N GLN A 353 32.59 -21.00 41.16
CA GLN A 353 33.13 -22.18 41.84
C GLN A 353 32.84 -23.46 41.04
N GLU A 354 31.61 -23.63 40.56
CA GLU A 354 31.20 -24.77 39.73
C GLU A 354 31.79 -24.71 38.31
N HIS A 355 31.96 -23.50 37.78
CA HIS A 355 32.50 -23.24 36.46
C HIS A 355 33.61 -22.20 36.50
N PRO A 356 34.87 -22.61 36.77
CA PRO A 356 36.00 -21.70 36.81
C PRO A 356 36.26 -21.11 35.41
N LEU A 357 36.02 -19.81 35.25
CA LEU A 357 36.22 -19.07 34.00
C LEU A 357 37.20 -17.92 34.24
N SER A 358 38.08 -17.65 33.28
CA SER A 358 38.78 -16.36 33.24
C SER A 358 37.80 -15.21 32.99
N LYS A 359 38.24 -13.97 33.25
CA LYS A 359 37.41 -12.76 33.04
C LYS A 359 36.87 -12.66 31.61
N GLU A 360 37.71 -12.98 30.62
CA GLU A 360 37.32 -12.95 29.21
C GLU A 360 36.37 -14.11 28.83
N GLU A 361 36.58 -15.30 29.39
CA GLU A 361 35.66 -16.42 29.19
C GLU A 361 34.31 -16.16 29.85
N LEU A 362 34.29 -15.54 31.03
CA LEU A 362 33.09 -15.09 31.70
C LEU A 362 32.34 -14.06 30.87
N LYS A 363 33.04 -13.01 30.38
CA LYS A 363 32.45 -12.01 29.48
C LYS A 363 31.82 -12.66 28.24
N LYS A 364 32.53 -13.56 27.57
CA LYS A 364 32.00 -14.29 26.40
C LYS A 364 30.80 -15.17 26.73
N SER A 365 30.80 -15.78 27.91
CA SER A 365 29.70 -16.62 28.40
C SER A 365 28.44 -15.78 28.67
N VAL A 366 28.59 -14.66 29.40
CA VAL A 366 27.50 -13.75 29.76
C VAL A 366 26.88 -13.08 28.53
N LEU A 367 27.69 -12.68 27.55
CA LEU A 367 27.20 -12.15 26.28
C LEU A 367 26.49 -13.21 25.42
N GLY A 368 26.61 -14.49 25.77
CA GLY A 368 25.94 -15.60 25.09
C GLY A 368 26.81 -16.24 24.01
N SER A 369 26.80 -17.58 23.98
CA SER A 369 27.57 -18.38 23.03
C SER A 369 27.17 -18.15 21.56
N SER A 370 25.90 -17.84 21.31
CA SER A 370 25.37 -17.53 19.96
C SER A 370 25.98 -16.27 19.35
N PHE A 371 26.43 -15.30 20.16
CA PHE A 371 27.08 -14.08 19.68
C PHE A 371 28.55 -14.28 19.32
N ASN A 372 29.19 -15.34 19.84
CA ASN A 372 30.64 -15.51 19.78
C ASN A 372 31.12 -16.75 19.01
N ARG A 373 30.30 -17.80 18.90
CA ARG A 373 30.77 -19.13 18.45
C ARG A 373 30.53 -19.41 16.96
N HIS A 374 29.57 -18.75 16.33
CA HIS A 374 29.08 -19.14 15.00
C HIS A 374 28.99 -18.01 13.98
N SER A 375 29.22 -16.75 14.38
CA SER A 375 29.13 -15.58 13.52
C SER A 375 30.20 -14.55 13.87
N ARG A 376 30.70 -13.82 12.87
CA ARG A 376 31.53 -12.62 13.08
C ARG A 376 30.65 -11.42 13.46
N SER A 377 31.26 -10.41 14.08
CA SER A 377 30.59 -9.12 14.27
C SER A 377 30.42 -8.38 12.94
N PRO A 378 29.34 -7.59 12.77
CA PRO A 378 29.20 -6.66 11.65
C PRO A 378 30.29 -5.57 11.69
N VAL A 379 30.72 -5.12 10.53
CA VAL A 379 31.80 -4.11 10.38
C VAL A 379 31.43 -3.00 9.39
N GLY A 380 31.92 -1.78 9.64
CA GLY A 380 31.72 -0.64 8.75
C GLY A 380 30.22 -0.38 8.47
N SER A 381 29.86 -0.32 7.19
CA SER A 381 28.49 -0.06 6.74
C SER A 381 27.48 -1.13 7.14
N GLU A 382 27.90 -2.34 7.54
CA GLU A 382 27.01 -3.40 8.02
C GLU A 382 26.35 -3.06 9.37
N LEU A 383 26.86 -2.05 10.07
CA LEU A 383 26.29 -1.53 11.30
C LEU A 383 25.16 -0.52 11.03
N GLU A 384 25.05 0.00 9.81
CA GLU A 384 24.26 1.20 9.52
C GLU A 384 22.94 0.90 8.80
N ASP A 385 21.98 0.35 9.53
CA ASP A 385 20.63 0.04 9.02
C ASP A 385 19.92 1.27 8.39
N PHE A 386 20.29 2.50 8.78
CA PHE A 386 19.68 3.76 8.33
C PHE A 386 20.50 4.54 7.29
N ALA A 387 21.68 4.07 6.88
CA ALA A 387 22.60 4.86 6.06
C ALA A 387 22.01 5.25 4.69
N ALA A 388 21.35 4.31 4.01
CA ALA A 388 20.74 4.57 2.71
C ALA A 388 19.58 5.58 2.79
N ALA A 389 18.80 5.54 3.87
CA ALA A 389 17.78 6.53 4.20
C ALA A 389 18.37 7.91 4.57
N GLY A 390 19.67 7.96 4.91
CA GLY A 390 20.40 9.19 5.23
C GLY A 390 19.94 9.85 6.52
N ILE A 391 19.59 9.05 7.53
CA ILE A 391 19.06 9.56 8.80
C ILE A 391 20.21 9.92 9.74
N GLU A 392 20.31 11.19 10.10
CA GLU A 392 21.24 11.69 11.12
C GLU A 392 20.49 12.17 12.37
N THR A 393 19.25 12.59 12.20
CA THR A 393 18.35 13.14 13.23
C THR A 393 16.97 12.49 13.17
N ILE A 394 16.16 12.68 14.21
CA ILE A 394 14.77 12.17 14.20
C ILE A 394 13.88 13.00 13.27
N GLU A 395 14.26 14.25 13.00
CA GLU A 395 13.65 15.14 12.02
C GLU A 395 13.82 14.60 10.60
N ASP A 396 14.96 13.98 10.27
CA ASP A 396 15.12 13.31 8.97
C ASP A 396 14.11 12.17 8.80
N ILE A 397 13.78 11.44 9.88
CA ILE A 397 12.76 10.38 9.83
C ILE A 397 11.39 10.99 9.52
N ARG A 398 11.02 12.07 10.21
CA ARG A 398 9.79 12.82 9.91
C ARG A 398 9.77 13.24 8.44
N ASP A 399 10.83 13.86 7.95
CA ASP A 399 10.87 14.42 6.60
C ASP A 399 10.86 13.33 5.52
N ARG A 400 11.45 12.17 5.78
CA ARG A 400 11.43 11.03 4.86
C ARG A 400 10.10 10.26 4.89
N TRP A 401 9.45 10.19 6.04
CA TRP A 401 8.22 9.42 6.23
C TRP A 401 6.97 10.27 5.94
N VAL A 402 6.80 11.37 6.66
CA VAL A 402 5.59 12.22 6.65
C VAL A 402 5.48 13.04 5.36
N ASN A 403 6.57 13.34 4.65
CA ASN A 403 6.44 14.07 3.38
C ASN A 403 6.12 13.15 2.19
N SER A 404 6.48 11.86 2.29
CA SER A 404 6.41 10.92 1.16
C SER A 404 5.14 10.07 1.19
N PHE A 405 4.72 9.63 2.39
CA PHE A 405 3.72 8.57 2.53
C PHE A 405 2.34 9.08 2.96
N PHE A 406 1.33 8.51 2.32
CA PHE A 406 -0.10 8.73 2.57
C PHE A 406 -0.78 7.38 2.79
N PHE A 407 -1.76 7.35 3.67
CA PHE A 407 -2.32 6.10 4.19
C PHE A 407 -3.84 6.13 3.99
N GLY A 408 -4.32 5.34 3.02
CA GLY A 408 -5.73 5.19 2.71
C GLY A 408 -6.45 4.45 3.81
N SER A 409 -7.52 5.05 4.31
CA SER A 409 -8.33 4.54 5.40
C SER A 409 -9.78 4.47 4.93
N GLU A 410 -10.46 3.40 5.32
CA GLU A 410 -11.88 3.20 5.04
C GLU A 410 -12.76 4.11 5.91
N SER A 411 -14.03 4.24 5.50
CA SER A 411 -14.95 5.24 6.03
C SER A 411 -15.23 5.10 7.52
N ASP A 412 -15.34 3.88 8.04
CA ASP A 412 -15.68 3.56 9.43
C ASP A 412 -14.47 3.13 10.28
N ASP A 413 -13.25 3.27 9.73
CA ASP A 413 -12.02 2.87 10.43
C ASP A 413 -11.71 3.78 11.62
N ARG A 414 -12.08 3.31 12.80
CA ARG A 414 -11.83 4.00 14.07
C ARG A 414 -10.35 4.12 14.42
N THR A 415 -9.50 3.26 13.86
CA THR A 415 -8.07 3.22 14.20
C THR A 415 -7.33 4.44 13.66
N ILE A 416 -7.93 5.18 12.71
CA ILE A 416 -7.43 6.46 12.19
C ILE A 416 -7.11 7.49 13.30
N ALA A 417 -7.73 7.38 14.48
CA ALA A 417 -7.39 8.20 15.64
C ALA A 417 -5.89 8.11 16.00
N ALA A 418 -5.24 6.96 15.79
CA ALA A 418 -3.81 6.79 16.03
C ALA A 418 -2.97 7.63 15.04
N ALA A 419 -3.40 7.76 13.79
CA ALA A 419 -2.73 8.59 12.78
C ALA A 419 -2.73 10.07 13.17
N PHE A 420 -3.83 10.56 13.75
CA PHE A 420 -3.98 11.95 14.17
C PHE A 420 -3.52 12.25 15.60
N ASN A 421 -3.05 11.25 16.35
CA ASN A 421 -2.59 11.41 17.73
C ASN A 421 -1.17 12.01 17.79
N ASP A 422 -1.09 13.32 17.58
CA ASP A 422 0.14 14.12 17.68
C ASP A 422 0.84 14.01 19.04
N LYS A 423 0.11 13.73 20.13
CA LYS A 423 0.70 13.51 21.46
C LYS A 423 1.50 12.21 21.55
N ALA A 424 1.10 11.18 20.81
CA ALA A 424 1.80 9.89 20.77
C ALA A 424 2.95 9.91 19.77
N ASN A 425 2.81 10.63 18.66
CA ASN A 425 3.80 10.69 17.60
C ASN A 425 4.99 11.60 17.98
N PRO A 426 6.25 11.12 17.91
CA PRO A 426 7.43 11.95 18.08
C PRO A 426 7.40 13.20 17.21
N LEU A 427 7.91 14.32 17.73
CA LEU A 427 7.88 15.64 17.09
C LEU A 427 6.48 16.26 16.92
N GLY A 428 5.43 15.69 17.54
CA GLY A 428 4.10 16.30 17.56
C GLY A 428 3.39 16.25 16.20
N VAL A 429 3.69 15.25 15.37
CA VAL A 429 3.20 15.19 13.98
C VAL A 429 1.94 14.35 13.85
N LYS A 430 1.09 14.72 12.87
CA LYS A 430 -0.02 13.90 12.41
C LYS A 430 0.37 13.18 11.13
N ILE A 431 0.02 11.90 11.02
CA ILE A 431 0.28 11.09 9.83
C ILE A 431 -0.76 11.42 8.75
N ASN A 432 -0.36 11.40 7.47
CA ASN A 432 -1.25 11.76 6.36
C ASN A 432 -2.25 10.63 6.06
N ALA A 433 -3.26 10.47 6.91
CA ALA A 433 -4.42 9.65 6.57
C ALA A 433 -5.21 10.34 5.44
N ILE A 434 -5.62 9.57 4.43
CA ILE A 434 -6.43 10.04 3.29
C ILE A 434 -7.70 9.22 3.16
N TYR A 435 -8.81 9.89 2.87
CA TYR A 435 -10.12 9.26 2.74
C TYR A 435 -10.19 8.34 1.52
N SER A 436 -10.48 7.08 1.77
CA SER A 436 -10.62 6.00 0.79
C SER A 436 -11.95 5.33 1.07
N SER A 437 -13.01 5.67 0.33
CA SER A 437 -14.34 5.20 0.70
C SER A 437 -14.51 3.69 0.56
N ASP A 438 -13.74 3.07 -0.33
CA ASP A 438 -13.82 1.66 -0.74
C ASP A 438 -15.20 1.24 -1.30
N VAL A 439 -15.98 2.23 -1.77
CA VAL A 439 -17.25 1.97 -2.44
C VAL A 439 -17.03 1.09 -3.67
N GLY A 440 -17.86 0.06 -3.82
CA GLY A 440 -17.71 -0.97 -4.86
C GLY A 440 -17.20 -2.32 -4.35
N HIS A 441 -16.79 -2.37 -3.08
CA HIS A 441 -16.44 -3.59 -2.35
C HIS A 441 -17.53 -4.01 -1.34
N TRP A 442 -17.35 -5.13 -0.64
CA TRP A 442 -18.43 -5.81 0.12
C TRP A 442 -18.66 -5.28 1.53
N ASP A 443 -17.63 -4.66 2.09
CA ASP A 443 -17.55 -3.92 3.36
C ASP A 443 -18.31 -2.58 3.30
N VAL A 444 -18.61 -2.06 2.11
CA VAL A 444 -19.37 -0.81 1.93
C VAL A 444 -20.74 -1.09 1.27
N PRO A 445 -21.79 -1.42 2.06
CA PRO A 445 -23.04 -1.97 1.54
C PRO A 445 -23.99 -0.95 0.88
N ASP A 446 -23.80 0.35 1.13
CA ASP A 446 -24.66 1.42 0.59
C ASP A 446 -23.82 2.62 0.16
N LEU A 447 -23.97 3.05 -1.09
CA LEU A 447 -23.28 4.23 -1.65
C LEU A 447 -23.54 5.51 -0.84
N THR A 448 -24.64 5.59 -0.09
CA THR A 448 -25.08 6.83 0.56
C THR A 448 -24.54 7.07 1.97
N ASP A 449 -23.79 6.12 2.52
CA ASP A 449 -23.28 6.13 3.90
C ASP A 449 -21.79 6.53 4.11
N PRO A 450 -20.84 6.33 3.18
CA PRO A 450 -19.40 6.44 3.46
C PRO A 450 -18.94 7.73 4.16
N LEU A 451 -19.26 8.91 3.61
CA LEU A 451 -18.85 10.16 4.24
C LEU A 451 -19.52 10.36 5.60
N ALA A 452 -20.76 9.90 5.75
CA ALA A 452 -21.48 9.98 7.01
C ALA A 452 -20.87 9.06 8.07
N GLU A 453 -20.43 7.86 7.71
CA GLU A 453 -19.71 6.95 8.62
C GLU A 453 -18.40 7.58 9.12
N SER A 454 -17.65 8.24 8.24
CA SER A 454 -16.48 9.02 8.65
C SER A 454 -16.83 10.21 9.55
N TRP A 455 -17.99 10.84 9.34
CA TRP A 455 -18.46 11.93 10.22
C TRP A 455 -18.95 11.40 11.58
N ASP A 456 -19.47 10.19 11.66
CA ASP A 456 -19.87 9.57 12.92
C ASP A 456 -18.67 9.45 13.87
N LEU A 457 -17.44 9.25 13.35
CA LEU A 457 -16.19 9.30 14.14
C LEU A 457 -15.98 10.65 14.83
N VAL A 458 -16.41 11.75 14.21
CA VAL A 458 -16.38 13.10 14.83
C VAL A 458 -17.43 13.19 15.93
N GLN A 459 -18.65 12.74 15.65
CA GLN A 459 -19.76 12.80 16.62
C GLN A 459 -19.47 11.97 17.88
N GLU A 460 -18.75 10.87 17.71
CA GLU A 460 -18.33 10.00 18.80
C GLU A 460 -17.04 10.45 19.51
N GLY A 461 -16.38 11.51 19.02
CA GLY A 461 -15.16 12.06 19.61
C GLY A 461 -13.91 11.21 19.36
N VAL A 462 -13.92 10.35 18.33
CA VAL A 462 -12.75 9.55 17.92
C VAL A 462 -11.70 10.45 17.24
N ILE A 463 -12.16 11.38 16.40
CA ILE A 463 -11.35 12.41 15.76
C ILE A 463 -12.02 13.78 15.89
N SER A 464 -11.26 14.87 15.75
CA SER A 464 -11.85 16.22 15.72
C SER A 464 -12.39 16.57 14.32
N GLU A 465 -13.24 17.61 14.22
CA GLU A 465 -13.66 18.16 12.93
C GLU A 465 -12.47 18.61 12.06
N ALA A 466 -11.40 19.12 12.69
CA ALA A 466 -10.17 19.51 11.99
C ALA A 466 -9.44 18.29 11.41
N ASP A 467 -9.39 17.18 12.14
CA ASP A 467 -8.83 15.91 11.66
C ASP A 467 -9.68 15.33 10.53
N PHE A 468 -11.01 15.41 10.64
CA PHE A 468 -11.92 15.03 9.57
C PHE A 468 -11.65 15.85 8.30
N LYS A 469 -11.56 17.18 8.38
CA LYS A 469 -11.18 18.02 7.21
C LYS A 469 -9.80 17.65 6.65
N ALA A 470 -8.84 17.31 7.51
CA ALA A 470 -7.53 16.85 7.06
C ALA A 470 -7.63 15.53 6.29
N TYR A 471 -8.42 14.59 6.80
CA TYR A 471 -8.65 13.26 6.25
C TYR A 471 -9.33 13.27 4.87
N VAL A 472 -10.43 14.02 4.74
CA VAL A 472 -11.28 14.00 3.54
C VAL A 472 -10.93 15.05 2.49
N PHE A 473 -10.09 16.02 2.84
CA PHE A 473 -9.71 17.11 1.94
C PHE A 473 -8.23 17.49 2.00
N ASN A 474 -7.69 17.98 3.13
CA ASN A 474 -6.36 18.60 3.12
C ASN A 474 -5.26 17.60 2.72
N ASN A 475 -5.27 16.38 3.26
CA ASN A 475 -4.28 15.35 2.95
C ASN A 475 -4.46 14.79 1.53
N PRO A 476 -5.67 14.43 1.06
CA PRO A 476 -5.91 14.11 -0.35
C PRO A 476 -5.45 15.23 -1.30
N TYR A 477 -5.83 16.48 -1.03
CA TYR A 477 -5.46 17.62 -1.84
C TYR A 477 -3.93 17.80 -1.87
N LYS A 478 -3.27 17.70 -0.71
CA LYS A 478 -1.81 17.71 -0.58
C LYS A 478 -1.15 16.59 -1.40
N PHE A 479 -1.66 15.35 -1.31
CA PHE A 479 -1.13 14.19 -2.03
C PHE A 479 -1.05 14.43 -3.54
N TYR A 480 -2.17 14.86 -4.13
CA TYR A 480 -2.24 15.08 -5.58
C TYR A 480 -1.53 16.36 -6.02
N THR A 481 -1.69 17.47 -5.29
CA THR A 481 -1.15 18.78 -5.74
C THR A 481 0.33 18.98 -5.47
N GLN A 482 0.90 18.29 -4.47
CA GLN A 482 2.35 18.29 -4.31
C GLN A 482 3.06 17.44 -5.37
N ALA A 483 2.40 16.43 -5.93
CA ALA A 483 2.91 15.73 -7.11
C ALA A 483 2.72 16.57 -8.39
N ASN A 484 1.55 17.19 -8.56
CA ASN A 484 1.25 18.05 -9.70
C ASN A 484 0.31 19.21 -9.30
N PRO A 485 0.80 20.47 -9.29
CA PRO A 485 -0.02 21.63 -8.94
C PRO A 485 -1.29 21.80 -9.80
N ASP A 486 -1.27 21.31 -11.05
CA ASP A 486 -2.37 21.38 -12.00
C ASP A 486 -3.31 20.16 -11.94
N PHE A 487 -3.16 19.25 -10.97
CA PHE A 487 -3.91 17.99 -10.93
C PHE A 487 -5.42 18.19 -11.09
N PHE A 488 -5.97 19.14 -10.34
CA PHE A 488 -7.41 19.46 -10.31
C PHE A 488 -7.86 20.45 -11.37
N LYS A 489 -6.99 20.91 -12.27
CA LYS A 489 -7.37 21.84 -13.33
C LYS A 489 -8.45 21.24 -14.24
N GLY A 490 -9.52 22.00 -14.49
CA GLY A 490 -10.71 21.58 -15.22
C GLY A 490 -11.65 20.67 -14.43
N THR A 491 -11.47 20.52 -13.12
CA THR A 491 -12.30 19.62 -12.29
C THR A 491 -13.25 20.39 -11.38
N ALA A 492 -14.23 19.69 -10.80
CA ALA A 492 -15.14 20.23 -9.80
C ALA A 492 -14.40 20.80 -8.57
N VAL A 493 -13.22 20.29 -8.23
CA VAL A 493 -12.41 20.76 -7.10
C VAL A 493 -11.81 22.14 -7.39
N GLU A 494 -11.29 22.39 -8.60
CA GLU A 494 -10.68 23.69 -8.96
C GLU A 494 -11.65 24.86 -8.71
N SER A 495 -12.94 24.68 -9.04
CA SER A 495 -13.95 25.73 -8.83
C SER A 495 -14.19 26.11 -7.36
N LYS A 496 -13.76 25.27 -6.41
CA LYS A 496 -14.07 25.36 -4.97
C LYS A 496 -12.85 25.67 -4.09
N VAL A 497 -11.65 25.71 -4.67
CA VAL A 497 -10.39 26.02 -3.95
C VAL A 497 -10.09 27.52 -3.84
N PRO A 498 -10.40 28.39 -4.84
CA PRO A 498 -10.19 29.83 -4.72
C PRO A 498 -10.93 30.49 -3.54
N THR A 499 -12.01 29.87 -3.05
CA THR A 499 -12.73 30.28 -1.84
C THR A 499 -12.04 29.92 -0.52
N LEU A 500 -10.93 29.17 -0.54
CA LEU A 500 -10.18 28.72 0.64
C LEU A 500 -8.81 29.41 0.82
N GLN A 501 -8.30 30.09 -0.22
CA GLN A 501 -6.98 30.77 -0.19
C GLN A 501 -6.93 32.08 0.61
N GLU A 502 -8.05 32.53 1.18
CA GLU A 502 -8.05 33.63 2.16
C GLU A 502 -7.47 33.21 3.53
N ASP A 503 -7.36 31.91 3.82
CA ASP A 503 -6.68 31.37 5.01
C ASP A 503 -5.23 30.93 4.71
N LYS A 504 -4.29 31.87 4.89
CA LYS A 504 -2.84 31.70 4.64
C LYS A 504 -2.12 30.77 5.63
N ASN A 505 -2.45 29.48 5.66
CA ASN A 505 -1.65 28.46 6.36
C ASN A 505 -1.57 27.09 5.64
N LEU A 506 -2.09 26.95 4.42
CA LEU A 506 -2.10 25.66 3.69
C LEU A 506 -0.86 25.37 2.85
N VAL A 507 0.17 26.21 2.91
CA VAL A 507 1.45 25.99 2.24
C VAL A 507 2.55 26.25 3.26
N VAL A 508 3.34 25.21 3.54
CA VAL A 508 4.50 25.15 4.46
C VAL A 508 4.17 24.82 5.93
N ALA A 509 4.30 23.53 6.26
CA ALA A 509 5.01 23.02 7.43
C ALA A 509 5.57 21.63 7.08
#